data_AF-A0A0G1K162-F1
#
_entry.id   AF-A0A0G1K162-F1
#
_cell.length_a   1.000
_cell.length_b   1.000
_cell.length_c   1.000
_cell.angle_alpha   90.00
_cell.angle_beta   90.00
_cell.angle_gamma   90.00
#
_symmetry.space_group_name_H-M   'P 1'
#
loop_
_entity.id
_entity.type
_entity.pdbx_description
1 polymer ?
#
loop_
_entity_poly.entity_id
_entity_poly.type
_entity_poly.pdbx_seq_one_letter_code
_entity_poly.pdbx_strand_id
1 'polypeptide(L)'
;MLLKSMKYEIIKPTDSTWEEFGRVLSELRYKSARIANYTVQLLWQWDNFRWEYKEQEGVFPDNSQKPNFCKILRNRFPEVGVDIIGQTSRWVENRYSSIRKDMFMLRKSVLSFKDNMPIFLNNQSYIRQGYIGIIQKM
;
A
#
# COMPACT_ATOMS: atom_id res chain seq x y z
N MET A 1 -13.91 -22.28 -22.05
CA MET A 1 -13.04 -21.59 -21.08
C MET A 1 -13.38 -22.12 -19.68
N LEU A 2 -12.53 -22.98 -19.09
CA LEU A 2 -12.77 -23.54 -17.75
C LEU A 2 -12.40 -22.48 -16.70
N LEU A 3 -13.40 -21.96 -16.00
CA LEU A 3 -13.19 -21.07 -14.84
C LEU A 3 -12.67 -21.90 -13.67
N LYS A 4 -11.39 -21.79 -13.38
CA LYS A 4 -10.77 -22.37 -12.18
C LYS A 4 -11.07 -21.45 -10.99
N SER A 5 -12.04 -21.83 -10.16
CA SER A 5 -12.27 -21.16 -8.88
C SER A 5 -11.22 -21.60 -7.86
N MET A 6 -10.70 -20.65 -7.08
CA MET A 6 -9.80 -20.92 -5.95
C MET A 6 -10.48 -20.45 -4.67
N LYS A 7 -10.52 -21.33 -3.67
CA LYS A 7 -11.01 -21.00 -2.33
C LYS A 7 -9.86 -20.37 -1.54
N TYR A 8 -10.10 -19.19 -0.98
CA TYR A 8 -9.19 -18.52 -0.07
C TYR A 8 -9.85 -18.43 1.30
N GLU A 9 -9.12 -18.83 2.33
CA GLU A 9 -9.55 -18.74 3.72
C GLU A 9 -8.53 -17.94 4.52
N ILE A 10 -9.03 -17.06 5.37
CA ILE A 10 -8.21 -16.37 6.36
C ILE A 10 -8.33 -17.16 7.66
N ILE A 11 -7.22 -17.71 8.13
CA ILE A 11 -7.16 -18.41 9.40
C ILE A 11 -6.93 -17.35 10.48
N LYS A 12 -7.89 -17.20 11.41
CA LYS A 12 -7.70 -16.31 12.57
C LYS A 12 -6.65 -16.88 13.53
N PRO A 13 -5.99 -16.04 14.34
CA PRO A 13 -5.16 -16.52 15.44
C PRO A 13 -5.95 -17.40 16.43
N THR A 14 -5.26 -18.35 17.06
CA THR A 14 -5.87 -19.31 18.00
C THR A 14 -6.30 -18.65 19.31
N ASP A 15 -5.65 -17.55 19.67
CA ASP A 15 -5.79 -16.79 20.91
C ASP A 15 -6.76 -15.60 20.82
N SER A 16 -7.43 -15.39 19.68
CA SER A 16 -8.36 -14.26 19.48
C SER A 16 -9.74 -14.73 19.03
N THR A 17 -10.75 -13.93 19.34
CA THR A 17 -12.10 -14.11 18.80
C THR A 17 -12.20 -13.60 17.36
N TRP A 18 -13.22 -14.05 16.61
CA TRP A 18 -13.49 -13.51 15.28
C TRP A 18 -13.84 -12.02 15.29
N GLU A 19 -14.50 -11.54 16.35
CA GLU A 19 -14.86 -10.13 16.52
C GLU A 19 -13.61 -9.26 16.69
N GLU A 20 -12.69 -9.66 17.57
CA GLU A 20 -11.42 -8.96 17.77
C GLU A 20 -10.59 -8.95 16.49
N PHE A 21 -10.49 -10.09 15.81
CA PHE A 21 -9.77 -10.19 14.55
C PHE A 21 -10.39 -9.30 13.47
N GLY A 22 -11.72 -9.28 13.36
CA GLY A 22 -12.45 -8.41 12.45
C GLY A 22 -12.23 -6.92 12.75
N ARG A 23 -12.15 -6.56 14.04
CA ARG A 23 -11.83 -5.20 14.48
C ARG A 23 -10.42 -4.79 14.05
N VAL A 24 -9.42 -5.65 14.29
CA VAL A 24 -8.02 -5.41 13.89
C VAL A 24 -7.90 -5.25 12.37
N LEU A 25 -8.55 -6.10 11.58
CA LEU A 25 -8.55 -5.97 10.11
C LEU A 25 -9.23 -4.68 9.64
N SER A 26 -10.29 -4.25 10.32
CA SER A 26 -10.98 -3.00 10.00
C SER A 26 -10.11 -1.78 10.28
N GLU A 27 -9.42 -1.79 11.42
CA GLU A 27 -8.45 -0.75 11.79
C GLU A 27 -7.27 -0.72 10.81
N LEU A 28 -6.79 -1.90 10.40
CA LEU A 28 -5.70 -2.01 9.43
C LEU A 28 -6.09 -1.49 8.04
N ARG A 29 -7.33 -1.72 7.58
CA ARG A 29 -7.88 -1.09 6.36
C ARG A 29 -7.90 0.44 6.48
N TYR A 30 -8.40 0.94 7.60
CA TYR A 30 -8.44 2.37 7.87
C TYR A 30 -7.03 2.99 7.82
N LYS A 31 -6.07 2.38 8.53
CA LYS A 31 -4.67 2.82 8.53
C LYS A 31 -4.03 2.74 7.14
N SER A 32 -4.35 1.71 6.35
CA SER A 32 -3.90 1.59 4.96
C SER A 32 -4.39 2.76 4.10
N ALA A 33 -5.65 3.18 4.26
CA ALA A 33 -6.18 4.37 3.58
C ALA A 33 -5.44 5.65 4.00
N ARG A 34 -5.09 5.79 5.29
CA ARG A 34 -4.32 6.93 5.79
C ARG A 34 -2.88 6.95 5.24
N ILE A 35 -2.21 5.80 5.24
CA ILE A 35 -0.89 5.61 4.61
C ILE A 35 -0.95 6.02 3.14
N ALA A 36 -1.99 5.57 2.43
CA ALA A 36 -2.14 5.86 1.01
C ALA A 36 -2.33 7.35 0.74
N ASN A 37 -3.24 8.01 1.46
CA ASN A 37 -3.49 9.44 1.34
C ASN A 37 -2.25 10.27 1.73
N TYR A 38 -1.54 9.87 2.78
CA TYR A 38 -0.31 10.55 3.18
C TYR A 38 0.82 10.36 2.16
N THR A 39 0.89 9.18 1.52
CA THR A 39 1.81 8.94 0.39
C THR A 39 1.50 9.87 -0.78
N VAL A 40 0.22 10.10 -1.10
CA VAL A 40 -0.17 11.10 -2.12
C VAL A 40 0.30 12.49 -1.74
N GLN A 41 0.15 12.89 -0.47
CA GLN A 41 0.62 14.19 0.00
C GLN A 41 2.14 14.35 -0.16
N LEU A 42 2.92 13.33 0.21
CA LEU A 42 4.37 13.34 0.03
C LEU A 42 4.77 13.45 -1.44
N LEU A 43 4.08 12.73 -2.34
CA LEU A 43 4.31 12.80 -3.78
C LEU A 43 3.97 14.19 -4.34
N TRP A 44 2.85 14.77 -3.92
CA TRP A 44 2.43 16.11 -4.32
C TRP A 44 3.42 17.18 -3.87
N GLN A 45 3.85 17.13 -2.61
CA GLN A 45 4.85 18.04 -2.06
C GLN A 45 6.19 17.92 -2.80
N TRP A 46 6.63 16.70 -3.08
CA TRP A 46 7.84 16.47 -3.86
C TRP A 46 7.73 17.06 -5.27
N ASP A 47 6.56 16.96 -5.91
CA ASP A 47 6.39 17.51 -7.24
C ASP A 47 6.40 19.04 -7.26
N ASN A 48 5.79 19.68 -6.26
CA ASN A 48 5.83 21.14 -6.13
C ASN A 48 7.27 21.61 -5.89
N PHE A 49 7.98 20.97 -4.96
CA PHE A 49 9.41 21.24 -4.72
C PHE A 49 10.23 21.11 -6.00
N ARG A 50 10.00 20.05 -6.80
CA ARG A 50 10.71 19.86 -8.08
C ARG A 50 10.47 20.99 -9.08
N TRP A 51 9.27 21.55 -9.11
CA TRP A 51 8.93 22.67 -9.98
C TRP A 51 9.57 23.97 -9.50
N GLU A 52 9.45 24.28 -8.22
CA GLU A 52 10.08 25.45 -7.59
C GLU A 52 11.60 25.42 -7.76
N TYR A 53 12.23 24.27 -7.51
CA TYR A 53 13.66 24.09 -7.70
C TYR A 53 14.09 24.33 -9.15
N LYS A 54 13.31 23.85 -10.12
CA LYS A 54 13.60 24.08 -11.54
C LYS A 54 13.46 25.55 -11.93
N GLU A 55 12.49 26.26 -11.38
CA GLU A 55 12.31 27.68 -11.63
C GLU A 55 13.50 28.50 -11.11
N GLN A 56 14.05 28.11 -9.96
CA GLN A 56 15.19 28.77 -9.32
C GLN A 56 16.54 28.41 -9.96
N GLU A 57 16.79 27.12 -10.21
CA GLU A 57 18.10 26.61 -10.61
C GLU A 57 18.21 26.27 -12.11
N GLY A 58 17.10 26.39 -12.85
CA GLY A 58 17.02 26.05 -14.28
C GLY A 58 17.03 24.55 -14.60
N VAL A 59 17.33 23.69 -13.62
CA VAL A 59 17.40 22.23 -13.75
C VAL A 59 16.51 21.54 -12.73
N PHE A 60 16.02 20.32 -13.03
CA PHE A 60 15.30 19.54 -12.03
C PHE A 60 16.27 19.01 -10.95
N PRO A 61 15.81 18.84 -9.69
CA PRO A 61 16.65 18.32 -8.63
C PRO A 61 17.02 16.86 -8.89
N ASP A 62 18.15 16.44 -8.35
CA ASP A 62 18.62 15.06 -8.45
C ASP A 62 17.76 14.12 -7.58
N ASN A 63 17.74 12.84 -7.94
CA ASN A 63 17.03 11.81 -7.18
C ASN A 63 17.58 11.65 -5.75
N SER A 64 18.85 12.01 -5.49
CA SER A 64 19.41 12.03 -4.13
C SER A 64 18.71 13.02 -3.19
N GLN A 65 18.08 14.07 -3.74
CA GLN A 65 17.33 15.06 -2.98
C GLN A 65 15.91 14.58 -2.66
N LYS A 66 15.44 13.47 -3.24
CA LYS A 66 14.12 12.91 -2.95
C LYS A 66 14.06 12.41 -1.50
N PRO A 67 13.10 12.87 -0.68
CA PRO A 67 12.95 12.37 0.68
C PRO A 67 12.69 10.86 0.71
N ASN A 68 13.22 10.18 1.73
CA ASN A 68 12.96 8.76 1.94
C ASN A 68 11.55 8.55 2.50
N PHE A 69 10.57 8.41 1.60
CA PHE A 69 9.16 8.24 1.96
C PHE A 69 8.93 7.01 2.85
N CYS A 70 9.61 5.89 2.59
CA CYS A 70 9.49 4.69 3.42
C CYS A 70 9.91 4.94 4.87
N LYS A 71 10.95 5.76 5.12
CA LYS A 71 11.35 6.16 6.48
C LYS A 71 10.30 7.07 7.12
N ILE A 72 9.83 8.07 6.39
CA ILE A 72 8.82 9.01 6.87
C ILE A 72 7.52 8.28 7.24
N LEU A 73 7.04 7.38 6.36
CA LEU A 73 5.83 6.59 6.57
C LEU A 73 5.95 5.67 7.79
N ARG A 74 7.10 4.98 7.94
CA ARG A 74 7.34 4.12 9.12
C ARG A 74 7.32 4.91 10.43
N ASN A 75 7.90 6.12 10.44
CA ASN A 75 7.88 6.97 11.62
C ASN A 75 6.46 7.49 11.92
N ARG A 76 5.62 7.69 10.90
CA ARG A 76 4.25 8.19 11.05
C ARG A 76 3.26 7.11 11.48
N PHE A 77 3.48 5.87 11.06
CA PHE A 77 2.62 4.72 11.32
C PHE A 77 3.44 3.56 11.94
N PRO A 78 4.08 3.77 13.11
CA PRO A 78 4.96 2.77 13.73
C PRO A 78 4.24 1.47 14.10
N GLU A 79 2.92 1.53 14.27
CA GLU A 79 2.07 0.41 14.64
C GLU A 79 1.65 -0.46 13.46
N VAL A 80 1.96 -0.05 12.22
CA VAL A 80 1.67 -0.83 11.01
C VAL A 80 2.93 -1.55 10.55
N GLY A 81 2.79 -2.83 10.22
CA GLY A 81 3.89 -3.64 9.70
C GLY A 81 4.54 -3.02 8.46
N VAL A 82 5.87 -3.08 8.39
CA VAL A 82 6.67 -2.46 7.31
C VAL A 82 6.26 -2.95 5.92
N ASP A 83 5.88 -4.22 5.80
CA ASP A 83 5.43 -4.80 4.54
C ASP A 83 4.14 -4.14 4.02
N ILE A 84 3.19 -3.88 4.91
CA ILE A 84 1.91 -3.24 4.56
C ILE A 84 2.16 -1.81 4.12
N ILE A 85 3.02 -1.08 4.84
CA ILE A 85 3.43 0.28 4.47
C ILE A 85 4.05 0.27 3.08
N GLY A 86 5.06 -0.58 2.85
CA GLY A 86 5.80 -0.63 1.58
C GLY A 86 4.93 -1.03 0.39
N GLN A 87 4.02 -1.99 0.55
CA GLN A 87 3.12 -2.41 -0.52
C GLN A 87 2.06 -1.35 -0.83
N THR A 88 1.48 -0.75 0.21
CA THR A 88 0.49 0.33 0.07
C THR A 88 1.10 1.53 -0.63
N SER A 89 2.28 1.99 -0.17
CA SER A 89 2.94 3.16 -0.75
C SER A 89 3.34 2.91 -2.21
N ARG A 90 3.89 1.74 -2.53
CA ARG A 90 4.24 1.38 -3.92
C ARG A 90 3.02 1.33 -4.83
N TRP A 91 1.90 0.76 -4.36
CA TRP A 91 0.65 0.75 -5.12
C TRP A 91 0.15 2.18 -5.40
N VAL A 92 0.23 3.07 -4.40
CA VAL A 92 -0.12 4.48 -4.57
C VAL A 92 0.82 5.19 -5.53
N GLU A 93 2.14 4.98 -5.44
CA GLU A 93 3.13 5.57 -6.35
C GLU A 93 2.83 5.22 -7.81
N ASN A 94 2.51 3.95 -8.09
CA ASN A 94 2.13 3.48 -9.43
C ASN A 94 0.84 4.13 -9.91
N ARG A 95 -0.15 4.27 -9.02
CA ARG A 95 -1.42 4.92 -9.38
C ARG A 95 -1.24 6.42 -9.61
N TYR A 96 -0.45 7.07 -8.77
CA TYR A 96 -0.11 8.48 -8.89
C TYR A 96 0.62 8.76 -10.19
N SER A 97 1.65 7.98 -10.53
CA SER A 97 2.39 8.16 -11.78
C SER A 97 1.50 8.04 -13.02
N SER A 98 0.53 7.11 -13.01
CA SER A 98 -0.41 6.93 -14.13
C SER A 98 -1.32 8.13 -14.39
N ILE A 99 -1.70 8.87 -13.34
CA ILE A 99 -2.62 10.01 -13.47
C ILE A 99 -1.94 11.38 -13.33
N ARG A 100 -0.66 11.39 -12.98
CA ARG A 100 0.13 12.58 -12.66
C ARG A 100 0.01 13.66 -13.74
N LYS A 101 0.15 13.28 -15.02
CA LYS A 101 0.05 14.23 -16.14
C LYS A 101 -1.32 14.90 -16.20
N ASP A 102 -2.39 14.12 -16.05
CA ASP A 102 -3.76 14.65 -16.05
C ASP A 102 -4.02 15.56 -14.84
N MET A 103 -3.43 15.25 -13.68
CA MET A 103 -3.50 16.12 -12.50
C MET A 103 -2.85 17.48 -12.75
N PHE A 104 -1.63 17.50 -13.29
CA PHE A 104 -0.94 18.76 -13.60
C PHE A 104 -1.61 19.56 -14.72
N MET A 105 -2.32 18.90 -15.63
CA MET A 105 -3.15 19.54 -16.66
C MET A 105 -4.52 19.97 -16.13
N LEU A 106 -4.79 19.85 -14.83
CA LEU A 106 -6.06 20.17 -14.19
C LEU A 106 -7.27 19.40 -14.75
N ARG A 107 -7.03 18.24 -15.38
CA ARG A 107 -8.07 17.35 -15.91
C ARG A 107 -8.63 16.41 -14.84
N LYS A 108 -7.85 16.17 -13.78
CA LYS A 108 -8.20 15.33 -12.63
C LYS A 108 -7.79 16.02 -11.34
N SER A 109 -8.59 15.82 -10.30
CA SER A 109 -8.23 16.20 -8.94
C SER A 109 -7.08 15.34 -8.40
N VAL A 110 -6.46 15.81 -7.32
CA VAL A 110 -5.45 15.03 -6.56
C VAL A 110 -6.05 13.71 -6.10
N LEU A 111 -5.25 12.63 -6.15
CA LEU A 111 -5.67 11.31 -5.68
C LEU A 111 -6.14 11.37 -4.24
N SER A 112 -7.24 10.67 -3.97
CA SER A 112 -7.72 10.41 -2.62
C SER A 112 -8.28 8.99 -2.54
N PHE A 113 -8.10 8.38 -1.37
CA PHE A 113 -8.52 7.02 -1.09
C PHE A 113 -9.51 7.01 0.07
N LYS A 114 -10.58 6.24 -0.10
CA LYS A 114 -11.61 6.03 0.94
C LYS A 114 -11.11 5.03 1.97
N ASP A 115 -11.72 5.05 3.16
CA ASP A 115 -11.33 4.19 4.29
C ASP A 115 -11.54 2.68 4.05
N ASN A 116 -12.32 2.31 3.03
CA ASN A 116 -12.49 0.93 2.59
C ASN A 116 -11.40 0.50 1.58
N MET A 117 -10.15 0.83 1.86
CA MET A 117 -9.02 0.46 1.02
C MET A 117 -8.67 -1.03 1.24
N PRO A 118 -8.31 -1.80 0.21
CA PRO A 118 -7.80 -3.15 0.39
C PRO A 118 -6.49 -3.14 1.19
N ILE A 119 -6.29 -4.16 2.02
CA ILE A 119 -5.00 -4.43 2.68
C ILE A 119 -4.13 -5.16 1.67
N PHE A 120 -2.96 -4.61 1.38
CA PHE A 120 -1.99 -5.27 0.51
C PHE A 120 -1.12 -6.22 1.33
N LEU A 121 -1.13 -7.50 0.96
CA LEU A 121 -0.32 -8.54 1.57
C LEU A 121 0.91 -8.84 0.70
N ASN A 122 2.02 -9.21 1.32
CA ASN A 122 3.20 -9.68 0.60
C ASN A 122 3.06 -11.19 0.35
N ASN A 123 3.14 -11.61 -0.92
CA ASN A 123 2.97 -13.02 -1.32
C ASN A 123 4.22 -13.83 -0.97
N GLN A 124 4.28 -14.44 0.21
CA GLN A 124 5.24 -15.52 0.46
C GLN A 124 4.68 -16.77 1.18
N SER A 125 3.44 -16.75 1.66
CA SER A 125 2.91 -17.89 2.42
C SER A 125 1.41 -18.12 2.22
N TYR A 126 0.94 -18.24 0.98
CA TYR A 126 -0.31 -18.97 0.77
C TYR A 126 0.01 -20.47 0.86
N ILE A 127 -0.32 -21.10 1.98
CA ILE A 127 -0.37 -22.56 2.03
C ILE A 127 -1.53 -22.96 1.13
N ARG A 128 -1.22 -23.56 -0.04
CA ARG A 128 -2.22 -24.33 -0.78
C ARG A 128 -2.68 -25.44 0.14
N GLN A 129 -3.89 -25.37 0.66
CA GLN A 129 -4.59 -26.58 1.08
C GLN A 129 -5.04 -27.34 -0.18
N GLY A 130 -4.05 -27.91 -0.87
CA GLY A 130 -4.26 -28.95 -1.87
C GLY A 130 -3.83 -30.26 -1.23
N TYR A 131 -4.78 -31.15 -1.01
CA TYR A 131 -4.62 -32.58 -0.74
C TYR A 131 -3.16 -33.07 -0.59
N ILE A 132 -2.69 -33.19 0.66
CA ILE A 132 -1.59 -34.10 0.98
C ILE A 132 -2.25 -35.38 1.49
N GLY A 133 -2.67 -36.20 0.53
CA GLY A 133 -2.68 -37.64 0.77
C GLY A 133 -1.23 -38.09 0.78
N ILE A 134 -0.64 -38.19 1.98
CA ILE A 134 0.49 -39.08 2.22
C ILE A 134 0.08 -39.94 3.41
N ILE A 135 -0.42 -41.13 3.06
CA ILE A 135 -0.28 -42.30 3.93
C ILE A 135 1.22 -42.52 4.10
N GLN A 136 1.73 -42.42 5.32
CA GLN A 136 2.88 -43.21 5.74
C GLN A 136 2.73 -43.64 7.20
N LYS A 137 2.46 -44.95 7.32
CA LYS A 137 2.63 -45.87 8.45
C LYS A 137 3.40 -45.33 9.67
N MET A 138 2.78 -45.42 10.85
CA MET A 138 2.87 -46.61 11.71
C MET A 138 1.50 -46.91 12.31
#